data_AF-A0A4Q0XEW5-F1
#
_entry.id   AF-A0A4Q0XEW5-F1
#
_cell.length_a   1.000
_cell.length_b   1.000
_cell.length_c   1.000
_cell.angle_alpha   90.00
_cell.angle_beta   90.00
_cell.angle_gamma   90.00
#
_symmetry.space_group_name_H-M   'P 1'
#
loop_
_entity.id
_entity.type
_entity.pdbx_description
1 polymer ?
#
loop_
_entity_poly.entity_id
_entity_poly.type
_entity_poly.pdbx_seq_one_letter_code
_entity_poly.pdbx_strand_id
1 'polypeptide(L)'
;MKTSHRLDQAIQKLYAAFHNNELHPECCQQCAVGNILDHNDAWKHLSDSHGSLQLNYVGLVHQNLGRKFSGYSPLELLRIEASFLKGCGYALPLNRKGKKPKNPKDKNVLFNGLCETVAFLCALDGVDNVMDYSKLFEFDNDQPRHQLEEILT
;
A
#
# COMPACT_ATOMS: atom_id res chain seq x y z
N MET A 1 -4.17 -14.48 14.59
CA MET A 1 -5.47 -13.87 14.16
C MET A 1 -6.09 -14.68 13.02
N LYS A 2 -7.43 -14.75 12.84
CA LYS A 2 -8.02 -15.29 11.59
C LYS A 2 -8.17 -14.15 10.58
N THR A 3 -7.12 -13.90 9.83
CA THR A 3 -7.08 -12.91 8.76
C THR A 3 -7.26 -13.57 7.40
N SER A 4 -7.69 -12.78 6.41
CA SER A 4 -7.87 -13.31 5.06
C SER A 4 -6.49 -13.55 4.44
N HIS A 5 -6.38 -14.60 3.63
CA HIS A 5 -5.12 -14.93 2.96
C HIS A 5 -4.57 -13.75 2.13
N ARG A 6 -5.44 -12.95 1.49
CA ARG A 6 -5.02 -11.77 0.71
C ARG A 6 -4.46 -10.64 1.60
N LEU A 7 -4.99 -10.49 2.81
CA LEU A 7 -4.51 -9.50 3.78
C LEU A 7 -3.13 -9.91 4.29
N ASP A 8 -2.99 -11.16 4.75
CA ASP A 8 -1.71 -11.67 5.23
C ASP A 8 -0.62 -11.52 4.18
N GLN A 9 -0.87 -11.95 2.94
CA GLN A 9 0.08 -11.78 1.84
C GLN A 9 0.45 -10.32 1.59
N ALA A 10 -0.50 -9.39 1.66
CA ALA A 10 -0.22 -7.97 1.49
C ALA A 10 0.67 -7.44 2.62
N ILE A 11 0.36 -7.75 3.88
CA ILE A 11 1.16 -7.33 5.04
C ILE A 11 2.58 -7.88 4.97
N GLN A 12 2.75 -9.17 4.65
CA GLN A 12 4.07 -9.80 4.54
C GLN A 12 4.93 -9.12 3.46
N LYS A 13 4.36 -8.85 2.28
CA LYS A 13 5.06 -8.17 1.19
C LYS A 13 5.44 -6.74 1.55
N LEU A 14 4.53 -5.99 2.18
CA LEU A 14 4.80 -4.63 2.62
C LEU A 14 5.86 -4.59 3.73
N TYR A 15 5.85 -5.54 4.67
CA TYR A 15 6.86 -5.68 5.71
C TYR A 15 8.24 -5.90 5.12
N ALA A 16 8.36 -6.86 4.20
CA ALA A 16 9.62 -7.14 3.51
C ALA A 16 10.12 -5.89 2.75
N ALA A 17 9.24 -5.25 1.98
CA ALA A 17 9.59 -4.07 1.20
C ALA A 17 10.07 -2.88 2.05
N PHE A 18 9.42 -2.66 3.20
CA PHE A 18 9.81 -1.59 4.12
C PHE A 18 11.17 -1.82 4.76
N HIS A 19 11.40 -3.01 5.31
CA HIS A 19 12.64 -3.33 6.03
C HIS A 19 13.83 -3.55 5.09
N ASN A 20 13.59 -3.95 3.84
CA ASN A 20 14.63 -4.09 2.80
C ASN A 20 14.92 -2.77 2.04
N ASN A 21 14.26 -1.66 2.40
CA ASN A 21 14.38 -0.36 1.71
C ASN A 21 13.97 -0.40 0.22
N GLU A 22 13.00 -1.26 -0.13
CA GLU A 22 12.47 -1.42 -1.49
C GLU A 22 11.22 -0.58 -1.73
N LEU A 23 10.68 0.07 -0.69
CA LEU A 23 9.46 0.87 -0.77
C LEU A 23 9.74 2.29 -1.30
N HIS A 24 9.02 2.70 -2.35
CA HIS A 24 9.16 4.01 -2.98
C HIS A 24 7.80 4.58 -3.45
N PRO A 25 7.32 5.70 -2.87
CA PRO A 25 6.01 6.29 -3.21
C PRO A 25 5.84 6.72 -4.67
N GLU A 26 6.89 7.24 -5.30
CA GLU A 26 6.82 7.77 -6.66
C GLU A 26 7.12 6.70 -7.74
N CYS A 27 7.25 5.42 -7.37
CA CYS A 27 7.56 4.33 -8.29
C CYS A 27 6.41 3.31 -8.35
N CYS A 28 5.78 3.15 -9.53
CA CYS A 28 4.62 2.25 -9.68
C CYS A 28 4.91 0.76 -9.40
N GLN A 29 6.18 0.34 -9.43
CA GLN A 29 6.61 -1.02 -9.09
C GLN A 29 6.96 -1.19 -7.60
N GLN A 30 7.36 -0.10 -6.94
CA GLN A 30 7.91 -0.12 -5.57
C GLN A 30 7.03 0.62 -4.55
N CYS A 31 5.92 1.21 -4.97
CA CYS A 31 4.89 1.71 -4.06
C CYS A 31 4.19 0.56 -3.32
N ALA A 32 3.23 0.88 -2.44
CA ALA A 32 2.49 -0.13 -1.70
C ALA A 32 1.79 -1.14 -2.65
N VAL A 33 1.11 -0.64 -3.68
CA VAL A 33 0.42 -1.51 -4.65
C VAL A 33 1.42 -2.33 -5.47
N GLY A 34 2.51 -1.70 -5.94
CA GLY A 34 3.56 -2.38 -6.69
C GLY A 34 4.13 -3.57 -5.93
N ASN A 35 4.44 -3.40 -4.64
CA ASN A 35 4.93 -4.49 -3.79
C ASN A 35 3.87 -5.59 -3.57
N ILE A 36 2.61 -5.23 -3.31
CA ILE A 36 1.53 -6.22 -3.17
C ILE A 36 1.38 -7.07 -4.45
N LEU A 37 1.63 -6.46 -5.61
CA LEU A 37 1.55 -7.08 -6.94
C LEU A 37 2.91 -7.60 -7.46
N ASP A 38 3.87 -7.87 -6.59
CA ASP A 38 5.18 -8.46 -6.97
C ASP A 38 5.96 -7.62 -7.99
N HIS A 39 6.07 -6.32 -7.72
CA HIS A 39 6.72 -5.33 -8.56
C HIS A 39 6.07 -5.12 -9.95
N ASN A 40 4.83 -5.56 -10.11
CA ASN A 40 4.07 -5.35 -11.34
C ASN A 40 3.40 -3.96 -11.33
N ASP A 41 3.57 -3.20 -12.41
CA ASP A 41 3.03 -1.85 -12.55
C ASP A 41 1.77 -1.77 -13.43
N ALA A 42 1.21 -2.90 -13.89
CA ALA A 42 0.04 -2.93 -14.77
C ALA A 42 -1.18 -2.21 -14.17
N TRP A 43 -1.26 -2.16 -12.83
CA TRP A 43 -2.32 -1.44 -12.12
C TRP A 43 -2.32 0.08 -12.41
N LYS A 44 -1.17 0.67 -12.79
CA LYS A 44 -1.07 2.10 -13.12
C LYS A 44 -1.98 2.47 -14.30
N HIS A 45 -2.27 1.52 -15.19
CA HIS A 45 -3.12 1.71 -16.36
C HIS A 45 -4.62 1.71 -16.05
N LEU A 46 -5.02 1.45 -14.80
CA LEU A 46 -6.42 1.49 -14.36
C LEU A 46 -6.95 2.92 -14.17
N SER A 47 -6.06 3.92 -14.12
CA SER A 47 -6.38 5.33 -13.97
C SER A 47 -5.46 6.19 -14.83
N ASP A 48 -5.89 7.40 -15.17
CA ASP A 48 -5.09 8.30 -16.02
C ASP A 48 -4.07 9.14 -15.24
N SER A 49 -4.07 9.05 -13.90
CA SER A 49 -3.16 9.83 -13.06
C SER A 49 -2.80 9.05 -11.79
N HIS A 50 -1.51 9.05 -11.43
CA HIS A 50 -1.01 8.34 -10.26
C HIS A 50 -1.65 8.90 -8.98
N GLY A 51 -2.27 8.01 -8.20
CA GLY A 51 -2.99 8.36 -6.98
C GLY A 51 -4.40 8.91 -7.22
N SER A 52 -4.91 8.86 -8.46
CA SER A 52 -6.32 9.10 -8.74
C SER A 52 -7.18 7.94 -8.27
N LEU A 53 -8.35 8.25 -7.71
CA LEU A 53 -9.39 7.27 -7.39
C LEU A 53 -10.35 7.02 -8.55
N GLN A 54 -10.19 7.75 -9.65
CA GLN A 54 -11.04 7.62 -10.83
C GLN A 54 -10.48 6.56 -11.77
N LEU A 55 -11.27 5.51 -11.99
CA LEU A 55 -10.99 4.52 -13.01
C LEU A 55 -11.11 5.15 -14.40
N ASN A 56 -10.17 4.84 -15.28
CA ASN A 56 -10.31 5.13 -16.70
C ASN A 56 -11.12 4.01 -17.40
N TYR A 57 -11.21 4.07 -18.72
CA TYR A 57 -11.96 3.06 -19.48
C TYR A 57 -11.50 1.62 -19.21
N VAL A 58 -10.18 1.37 -19.22
CA VAL A 58 -9.61 0.04 -18.95
C VAL A 58 -9.92 -0.41 -17.52
N GLY A 59 -9.77 0.52 -16.57
CA GLY A 59 -10.13 0.29 -15.17
C GLY A 59 -11.60 -0.09 -14.98
N LEU A 60 -12.51 0.63 -15.63
CA LEU A 60 -13.96 0.37 -15.58
C LEU A 60 -14.31 -0.99 -16.17
N VAL A 61 -13.71 -1.37 -17.31
CA VAL A 61 -13.94 -2.69 -17.91
C VAL A 61 -13.51 -3.79 -16.94
N HIS A 62 -12.31 -3.71 -16.37
CA HIS A 62 -11.85 -4.71 -15.40
C HIS A 62 -12.70 -4.73 -14.11
N GLN A 63 -13.15 -3.57 -13.65
CA GLN A 63 -14.00 -3.46 -12.46
C GLN A 63 -15.37 -4.11 -12.71
N ASN A 64 -15.99 -3.85 -13.85
CA ASN A 64 -17.31 -4.37 -14.20
C ASN A 64 -17.30 -5.87 -14.50
N LEU A 65 -16.18 -6.39 -15.04
CA LEU A 65 -15.99 -7.83 -15.22
C LEU A 65 -15.65 -8.58 -13.92
N GLY A 66 -15.52 -7.88 -12.79
CA GLY A 66 -15.15 -8.48 -11.51
C GLY A 66 -13.71 -8.99 -11.46
N ARG A 67 -12.82 -8.49 -12.33
CA ARG A 67 -11.40 -8.88 -12.34
C ARG A 67 -10.75 -8.51 -11.00
N LYS A 68 -9.92 -9.42 -10.48
CA LYS A 68 -9.14 -9.23 -9.27
C LYS A 68 -7.64 -9.36 -9.56
N PHE A 69 -6.84 -8.62 -8.82
CA PHE A 69 -5.37 -8.58 -8.86
C PHE A 69 -4.90 -8.86 -7.43
N SER A 70 -4.28 -10.02 -7.19
CA SER A 70 -3.95 -10.49 -5.84
C SER A 70 -5.12 -10.42 -4.85
N GLY A 71 -6.35 -10.63 -5.34
CA GLY A 71 -7.58 -10.55 -4.52
C GLY A 71 -8.24 -9.16 -4.42
N TYR A 72 -7.67 -8.12 -5.04
CA TYR A 72 -8.19 -6.75 -5.02
C TYR A 72 -8.78 -6.32 -6.37
N SER A 73 -9.91 -5.61 -6.36
CA SER A 73 -10.49 -5.01 -7.56
C SER A 73 -9.68 -3.80 -8.01
N PRO A 74 -9.87 -3.32 -9.26
CA PRO A 74 -9.26 -2.08 -9.70
C PRO A 74 -9.46 -0.90 -8.76
N LEU A 75 -10.69 -0.69 -8.27
CA LEU A 75 -10.98 0.40 -7.33
C LEU A 75 -10.32 0.19 -5.96
N GLU A 76 -10.25 -1.06 -5.47
CA GLU A 76 -9.53 -1.38 -4.22
C GLU A 76 -8.04 -1.04 -4.37
N LEU A 77 -7.40 -1.40 -5.50
CA LEU A 77 -6.00 -1.06 -5.76
C LEU A 77 -5.75 0.45 -5.77
N LEU A 78 -6.60 1.24 -6.46
CA LEU A 78 -6.45 2.70 -6.47
C LEU A 78 -6.59 3.30 -5.06
N ARG A 79 -7.49 2.76 -4.23
CA ARG A 79 -7.66 3.20 -2.84
C ARG A 79 -6.50 2.81 -1.93
N ILE A 80 -5.89 1.62 -2.13
CA ILE A 80 -4.66 1.22 -1.43
C ILE A 80 -3.56 2.23 -1.73
N GLU A 81 -3.31 2.53 -3.00
CA GLU A 81 -2.26 3.48 -3.39
C GLU A 81 -2.54 4.89 -2.85
N ALA A 82 -3.79 5.36 -2.97
CA ALA A 82 -4.17 6.67 -2.45
C ALA A 82 -3.98 6.77 -0.94
N SER A 83 -4.27 5.70 -0.18
CA SER A 83 -4.07 5.66 1.26
C SER A 83 -2.58 5.73 1.61
N PHE A 84 -1.75 4.97 0.89
CA PHE A 84 -0.29 5.01 1.04
C PHE A 84 0.30 6.39 0.78
N LEU A 85 -0.04 6.98 -0.37
CA LEU A 85 0.45 8.31 -0.77
C LEU A 85 -0.03 9.41 0.19
N LYS A 86 -1.28 9.35 0.64
CA LYS A 86 -1.83 10.28 1.62
C LYS A 86 -1.10 10.19 2.96
N GLY A 87 -0.82 8.97 3.45
CA GLY A 87 -0.03 8.75 4.67
C GLY A 87 1.42 9.23 4.54
N CYS A 88 2.00 9.12 3.34
CA CYS A 88 3.30 9.72 3.01
C CYS A 88 3.26 11.26 2.91
N GLY A 89 2.08 11.89 2.99
CA GLY A 89 1.91 13.34 2.98
C GLY A 89 1.80 13.97 1.59
N TYR A 90 1.50 13.18 0.56
CA TYR A 90 1.25 13.68 -0.79
C TYR A 90 -0.15 14.30 -0.94
N ALA A 91 -0.25 15.32 -1.79
CA ALA A 91 -1.51 15.73 -2.38
C ALA A 91 -1.86 14.81 -3.56
N LEU A 92 -3.14 14.44 -3.66
CA LEU A 92 -3.65 13.51 -4.66
C LEU A 92 -4.68 14.17 -5.61
N PRO A 93 -4.71 13.79 -6.90
CA PRO A 93 -3.71 12.97 -7.59
C PRO A 93 -2.34 13.66 -7.64
N LEU A 94 -1.27 12.88 -7.87
CA LEU A 94 0.08 13.44 -7.89
C LEU A 94 0.20 14.53 -8.96
N ASN A 95 0.72 15.68 -8.54
CA ASN A 95 0.95 16.82 -9.41
C ASN A 95 2.36 17.36 -9.13
N ARG A 96 3.07 17.78 -10.17
CA ARG A 96 4.40 18.40 -10.07
C ARG A 96 4.44 19.60 -9.10
N LYS A 97 3.34 20.36 -8.99
CA LYS A 97 3.19 21.49 -8.07
C LYS A 97 2.46 21.12 -6.76
N GLY A 98 2.06 19.86 -6.60
CA GLY A 98 1.35 19.37 -5.43
C GLY A 98 2.24 19.28 -4.21
N LYS A 99 1.62 19.26 -3.03
CA LYS A 99 2.31 18.98 -1.77
C LYS A 99 2.94 17.59 -1.86
N LYS A 100 4.21 17.48 -1.51
CA LYS A 100 4.94 16.21 -1.40
C LYS A 100 6.02 16.29 -0.31
N PRO A 101 6.39 15.16 0.31
CA PRO A 101 7.51 15.11 1.25
C PRO A 101 8.82 15.56 0.58
N LYS A 102 9.72 16.17 1.37
CA LYS A 102 11.05 16.56 0.89
C LYS A 102 11.91 15.33 0.56
N ASN A 103 11.83 14.30 1.41
CA ASN A 103 12.47 13.01 1.19
C ASN A 103 11.40 11.90 1.15
N PRO A 104 10.95 11.48 -0.05
CA PRO A 104 9.97 10.41 -0.23
C PRO A 104 10.36 9.05 0.35
N LYS A 105 11.66 8.80 0.54
CA LYS A 105 12.20 7.53 1.08
C LYS A 105 12.53 7.59 2.56
N ASP A 106 12.21 8.69 3.22
CA ASP A 106 12.39 8.80 4.68
C ASP A 106 11.58 7.72 5.39
N LYS A 107 12.20 6.95 6.29
CA LYS A 107 11.52 5.82 6.94
C LYS A 107 10.30 6.25 7.76
N ASN A 108 10.29 7.44 8.36
CA ASN A 108 9.12 7.91 9.10
C ASN A 108 7.97 8.26 8.14
N VAL A 109 8.28 8.85 6.98
CA VAL A 109 7.30 9.11 5.92
C VAL A 109 6.70 7.79 5.42
N LEU A 110 7.54 6.80 5.14
CA LEU A 110 7.12 5.48 4.68
C LEU A 110 6.31 4.74 5.75
N PHE A 111 6.73 4.78 7.02
CA PHE A 111 6.02 4.20 8.15
C PHE A 111 4.60 4.76 8.29
N ASN A 112 4.43 6.08 8.20
CA ASN A 112 3.11 6.71 8.21
C ASN A 112 2.26 6.28 7.00
N GLY A 113 2.87 6.19 5.82
CA GLY A 113 2.24 5.63 4.63
C GLY A 113 1.72 4.20 4.85
N LEU A 114 2.54 3.36 5.48
CA LEU A 114 2.19 1.97 5.78
C LEU A 114 1.08 1.88 6.83
N CYS A 115 1.12 2.69 7.88
CA CYS A 115 0.05 2.72 8.89
C CYS A 115 -1.32 2.99 8.25
N GLU A 116 -1.42 4.00 7.39
CA GLU A 116 -2.66 4.32 6.65
C GLU A 116 -3.07 3.20 5.68
N THR A 117 -2.08 2.59 5.01
CA THR A 117 -2.31 1.48 4.08
C THR A 117 -2.86 0.24 4.79
N VAL A 118 -2.24 -0.13 5.92
CA VAL A 118 -2.61 -1.26 6.75
C VAL A 118 -4.00 -1.04 7.34
N ALA A 119 -4.29 0.18 7.82
CA ALA A 119 -5.63 0.54 8.30
C ALA A 119 -6.69 0.30 7.21
N PHE A 120 -6.40 0.73 5.98
CA PHE A 120 -7.30 0.52 4.86
C PHE A 120 -7.46 -0.97 4.49
N LEU A 121 -6.36 -1.73 4.44
CA LEU A 121 -6.39 -3.17 4.16
C LEU A 121 -7.20 -3.93 5.22
N CYS A 122 -7.01 -3.63 6.51
CA CYS A 122 -7.80 -4.22 7.59
C CYS A 122 -9.29 -3.91 7.44
N ALA A 123 -9.64 -2.67 7.10
CA ALA A 123 -11.04 -2.27 6.88
C ALA A 123 -11.69 -3.01 5.69
N LEU A 124 -10.94 -3.32 4.63
CA LEU A 124 -11.44 -4.13 3.50
C LEU A 124 -11.80 -5.56 3.88
N ASP A 125 -11.14 -6.11 4.89
CA ASP A 125 -11.32 -7.49 5.35
C ASP A 125 -12.11 -7.58 6.67
N GLY A 126 -12.64 -6.46 7.17
CA GLY A 126 -13.44 -6.41 8.40
C GLY A 126 -12.63 -6.71 9.67
N VAL A 127 -11.34 -6.37 9.68
CA VAL A 127 -10.44 -6.56 10.83
C VAL A 127 -10.35 -5.25 11.61
N ASP A 128 -10.82 -5.26 12.87
CA ASP A 128 -10.86 -4.06 13.72
C ASP A 128 -9.49 -3.66 14.30
N ASN A 129 -8.53 -4.59 14.39
CA ASN A 129 -7.31 -4.41 15.18
C ASN A 129 -6.09 -3.96 14.36
N VAL A 130 -6.16 -2.74 13.82
CA VAL A 130 -5.08 -2.11 13.01
C VAL A 130 -3.77 -1.97 13.79
N MET A 131 -3.85 -1.74 15.11
CA MET A 131 -2.69 -1.43 15.96
C MET A 131 -1.69 -2.58 16.09
N ASP A 132 -2.11 -3.84 15.91
CA ASP A 132 -1.18 -4.98 15.98
C ASP A 132 -0.31 -5.08 14.73
N TYR A 133 -0.85 -4.71 13.56
CA TYR A 133 -0.07 -4.69 12.33
C TYR A 133 0.85 -3.47 12.23
N SER A 134 0.45 -2.31 12.76
CA SER A 134 1.34 -1.14 12.78
C SER A 134 2.64 -1.41 13.55
N LYS A 135 2.60 -2.25 14.60
CA LYS A 135 3.80 -2.67 15.37
C LYS A 135 4.82 -3.40 14.50
N LEU A 136 4.40 -4.14 13.47
CA LEU A 136 5.32 -4.83 12.55
C LEU A 136 6.27 -3.87 11.83
N PHE A 137 5.83 -2.63 11.64
CA PHE A 137 6.61 -1.63 10.93
C PHE A 137 7.44 -0.77 11.88
N GLU A 138 7.34 -0.96 13.20
CA GLU A 138 8.21 -0.26 14.15
C GLU A 138 9.67 -0.68 13.95
N PHE A 139 10.57 0.30 14.03
CA PHE A 139 11.99 0.10 13.81
C PHE A 139 12.82 0.92 14.80
N ASP A 140 13.98 0.40 15.17
CA ASP A 140 15.00 1.10 15.97
C ASP A 140 16.37 0.90 15.31
N ASN A 141 17.15 1.98 15.16
CA ASN A 141 18.41 1.99 14.42
C ASN A 141 18.33 1.29 13.04
N ASP A 142 17.25 1.58 12.29
CA ASP A 142 16.93 0.98 10.98
C ASP A 142 16.67 -0.53 10.96
N GLN A 143 16.60 -1.20 12.11
CA GLN A 143 16.28 -2.62 12.23
C GLN A 143 14.82 -2.83 12.67
N PRO A 144 14.15 -3.91 12.21
CA PRO A 144 12.80 -4.26 12.66
C PRO A 144 12.77 -4.50 14.18
N ARG A 145 11.80 -3.89 14.86
CA ARG A 145 11.62 -4.10 16.31
C ARG A 145 10.89 -5.40 16.64
N HIS A 146 10.06 -5.87 15.71
CA HIS A 146 9.23 -7.06 15.83
C HIS A 146 9.45 -7.97 14.62
N GLN A 147 9.54 -9.27 14.85
CA GLN A 147 9.62 -10.24 13.76
C GLN A 147 8.21 -10.63 13.29
N LEU A 148 8.08 -10.88 11.97
CA LEU A 148 6.81 -11.24 11.33
C LEU A 148 6.14 -12.47 11.97
N GLU A 149 6.94 -13.43 12.43
CA GLU A 149 6.48 -14.70 13.05
C GLU A 149 5.81 -14.49 14.42
N GLU A 150 6.16 -13.41 15.13
CA GLU A 150 5.66 -13.12 16.48
C GLU A 150 4.21 -12.57 16.48
N ILE A 151 3.72 -12.09 15.33
CA ILE A 151 2.43 -11.37 15.22
C ILE A 151 1.40 -12.14 14.37
N LEU A 152 1.84 -13.01 13.46
CA LEU A 152 0.95 -13.82 12.62
C LEU A 152 0.58 -15.19 13.23
N THR A 153 1.09 -15.51 14.42
CA THR A 153 0.67 -16.69 15.21
C THR A 153 -0.70 -16.49 15.88
#